data_AF-A0A0B5JNW7-F1
#
_entry.id   AF-A0A0B5JNW7-F1
#
_cell.length_a   1.000
_cell.length_b   1.000
_cell.length_c   1.000
_cell.angle_alpha   90.00
_cell.angle_beta   90.00
_cell.angle_gamma   90.00
#
_symmetry.space_group_name_H-M   'P 1'
#
loop_
_entity.id
_entity.type
_entity.pdbx_description
1 polymer ?
#
loop_
_entity_poly.entity_id
_entity_poly.type
_entity_poly.pdbx_seq_one_letter_code
_entity_poly.pdbx_strand_id
1 'polypeptide(L)'
;MLIQLVSTVAALFLVWLLHYIVFRPLNRIRDLCETGYKDLVRWDRYGRTKRQLANEARRNKKVGDVPPVYPNGWFALCESDDVKNGHVLAVDALGENMAVFRTEEGKACVLDAYCPHLGAHLGIGGRVVGDCIECPFHGWQFNGNDGKCTSIPYSKGKVPSNARVKKWPTHEVNGFIFVWYHAESDKSLEPEWTVPELDEISSGRWRYRGRTEYKVNVHIQEIPENGADVAHLAYLHGPSILFGSDLTAITRDDDRKTKTWAPLLHHHWEVGWKGPEPGSPDWHDHQTRFASLRMHTVHSDGR
;
A
#
# COMPACT_ATOMS: atom_id res chain seq x y z
N MET A 1 43.31 27.79 10.70
CA MET A 1 43.23 26.38 10.26
C MET A 1 42.03 25.66 10.87
N LEU A 2 41.90 25.56 12.20
CA LEU A 2 40.77 24.86 12.85
C LEU A 2 39.39 25.46 12.51
N ILE A 3 39.25 26.79 12.54
CA ILE A 3 37.98 27.47 12.22
C ILE A 3 37.56 27.21 10.76
N GLN A 4 38.49 27.32 9.81
CA GLN A 4 38.20 27.03 8.39
C GLN A 4 37.78 25.57 8.17
N LEU A 5 38.42 24.62 8.86
CA LEU A 5 38.06 23.21 8.81
C LEU A 5 36.63 22.99 9.35
N VAL A 6 36.30 23.56 10.51
CA VAL A 6 34.97 23.45 11.12
C VAL A 6 33.89 24.05 10.22
N SER A 7 34.11 25.24 9.65
CA SER A 7 33.16 25.87 8.73
C SER A 7 32.95 25.06 7.45
N THR A 8 34.01 24.44 6.91
CA THR A 8 33.93 23.62 5.71
C THR A 8 33.13 22.34 5.97
N VAL A 9 33.39 21.67 7.09
CA VAL A 9 32.65 20.47 7.51
C VAL A 9 31.17 20.78 7.75
N ALA A 10 30.86 21.91 8.39
CA ALA A 10 29.47 22.34 8.61
C ALA A 10 28.74 22.63 7.28
N ALA A 11 29.41 23.28 6.32
CA ALA A 11 28.85 23.54 5.00
C ALA A 11 28.59 22.23 4.21
N LEU A 12 29.55 21.31 4.21
CA LEU A 12 29.39 20.00 3.57
C LEU A 12 28.27 19.19 4.23
N PHE A 13 28.15 19.24 5.56
CA PHE A 13 27.04 18.62 6.29
C PHE A 13 25.69 19.24 5.91
N LEU A 14 25.61 20.58 5.79
CA LEU A 14 24.37 21.26 5.37
C LEU A 14 23.97 20.86 3.95
N VAL A 15 24.91 20.83 3.00
CA VAL A 15 24.65 20.39 1.62
C VAL A 15 24.21 18.93 1.60
N TRP A 16 24.89 18.06 2.35
CA TRP A 16 24.49 16.66 2.49
C TRP A 16 23.10 16.52 3.11
N LEU A 17 22.77 17.29 4.15
CA LEU A 17 21.46 17.27 4.82
C LEU A 17 20.35 17.75 3.88
N LEU A 18 20.57 18.85 3.16
CA LEU A 18 19.64 19.36 2.16
C LEU A 18 19.44 18.34 1.04
N HIS A 19 20.52 17.75 0.53
CA HIS A 19 20.44 16.68 -0.46
C HIS A 19 19.68 15.47 0.10
N TYR A 20 19.93 15.07 1.34
CA TYR A 20 19.25 13.97 2.00
C TYR A 20 17.74 14.24 2.08
N ILE A 21 17.33 15.42 2.56
CA ILE A 21 15.92 15.81 2.70
C ILE A 21 15.22 15.89 1.33
N VAL A 22 15.91 16.43 0.32
CA VAL A 22 15.31 16.65 -1.01
C VAL A 22 15.29 15.39 -1.87
N PHE A 23 16.25 14.47 -1.71
CA PHE A 23 16.43 13.33 -2.62
C PHE A 23 16.18 11.95 -2.02
N ARG A 24 16.14 11.79 -0.69
CA ARG A 24 15.71 10.51 -0.11
C ARG A 24 14.19 10.35 -0.19
N PRO A 25 13.69 9.16 -0.56
CA PRO A 25 12.29 8.83 -0.41
C PRO A 25 11.86 8.96 1.06
N LEU A 26 10.77 9.69 1.30
CA LEU A 26 10.17 9.82 2.62
C LEU A 26 9.13 8.70 2.82
N ASN A 27 9.52 7.65 3.53
CA ASN A 27 8.63 6.55 3.86
C ASN A 27 8.06 6.73 5.27
N ARG A 28 6.75 6.95 5.38
CA ARG A 28 6.03 7.08 6.64
C ARG A 28 5.10 5.88 6.81
N ILE A 29 5.57 4.87 7.55
CA ILE A 29 4.83 3.63 7.79
C ILE A 29 4.28 3.67 9.22
N ARG A 30 2.97 3.49 9.37
CA ARG A 30 2.29 3.39 10.67
C ARG A 30 1.60 2.05 10.84
N ASP A 31 1.88 1.38 11.94
CA ASP A 31 1.23 0.12 12.28
C ASP A 31 -0.10 0.31 13.01
N LEU A 32 -0.78 -0.79 13.35
CA LEU A 32 -2.05 -0.75 14.09
C LEU A 32 -1.93 -0.01 15.43
N CYS A 33 -0.77 -0.11 16.08
CA CYS A 33 -0.53 0.50 17.37
C CYS A 33 -0.51 2.02 17.19
N GLU A 34 0.10 2.52 16.12
CA GLU A 34 0.14 3.96 15.84
C GLU A 34 -1.18 4.52 15.29
N THR A 35 -2.06 3.70 14.73
CA THR A 35 -3.35 4.09 14.11
C THR A 35 -4.59 3.89 14.99
N GLY A 36 -4.43 3.49 16.25
CA GLY A 36 -5.56 3.41 17.19
C GLY A 36 -5.49 2.29 18.23
N TYR A 37 -4.54 1.37 18.11
CA TYR A 37 -4.37 0.24 19.04
C TYR A 37 -3.21 0.44 20.03
N LYS A 38 -2.84 1.70 20.35
CA LYS A 38 -1.74 2.04 21.29
C LYS A 38 -1.86 1.29 22.62
N ASP A 39 -3.10 1.09 23.06
CA ASP A 39 -3.44 0.42 24.32
C ASP A 39 -3.04 -1.07 24.30
N LEU A 40 -3.05 -1.75 23.15
CA LEU A 40 -2.64 -3.16 23.04
C LEU A 40 -1.14 -3.38 23.26
N VAL A 41 -0.31 -2.37 23.00
CA VAL A 41 1.15 -2.44 23.17
C VAL A 41 1.58 -1.92 24.53
N ARG A 42 0.95 -0.85 25.03
CA ARG A 42 1.21 -0.25 26.35
C ARG A 42 0.17 -0.67 27.38
N TRP A 43 -0.24 -1.94 27.34
CA TRP A 43 -1.31 -2.50 28.18
C TRP A 43 -1.02 -2.35 29.68
N ASP A 44 0.26 -2.37 30.04
CA ASP A 44 0.78 -2.17 31.39
C ASP A 44 0.36 -0.82 32.00
N ARG A 45 0.20 0.22 31.16
CA ARG A 45 -0.25 1.56 31.60
C ARG A 45 -1.73 1.69 31.91
N TYR A 46 -2.56 0.75 31.46
CA TYR A 46 -4.02 0.85 31.58
C TYR A 46 -4.59 -0.05 32.68
N GLY A 47 -3.75 -0.70 33.48
CA GLY A 47 -4.19 -1.62 34.54
C GLY A 47 -5.00 -2.82 34.00
N ARG A 48 -4.90 -3.11 32.71
CA ARG A 48 -5.59 -4.21 32.01
C ARG A 48 -4.57 -5.15 31.41
N THR A 49 -4.85 -6.44 31.45
CA THR A 49 -4.01 -7.43 30.76
C THR A 49 -4.12 -7.29 29.24
N LYS A 50 -3.06 -7.63 28.50
CA LYS A 50 -3.08 -7.70 27.03
C LYS A 50 -4.25 -8.53 26.49
N ARG A 51 -4.62 -9.61 27.19
CA ARG A 51 -5.76 -10.47 26.86
C ARG A 51 -7.10 -9.73 26.97
N GLN A 52 -7.30 -8.93 28.01
CA GLN A 52 -8.54 -8.16 28.19
C GLN A 52 -8.72 -7.12 27.09
N LEU A 53 -7.66 -6.39 26.73
CA LEU A 53 -7.70 -5.40 25.66
C LEU A 53 -7.90 -6.05 24.29
N ALA A 54 -7.25 -7.19 24.02
CA ALA A 54 -7.47 -7.95 22.78
C ALA A 54 -8.92 -8.44 22.66
N ASN A 55 -9.51 -8.91 23.76
CA ASN A 55 -10.91 -9.34 23.78
C ASN A 55 -11.87 -8.17 23.59
N GLU A 56 -11.56 -6.99 24.13
CA GLU A 56 -12.34 -5.78 23.92
C GLU A 56 -12.29 -5.29 22.47
N ALA A 57 -11.10 -5.24 21.86
CA ALA A 57 -10.94 -4.96 20.44
C ALA A 57 -11.76 -5.94 19.57
N ARG A 58 -11.79 -7.23 19.93
CA ARG A 58 -12.63 -8.24 19.25
C ARG A 58 -14.12 -8.01 19.45
N ARG A 59 -14.57 -7.63 20.66
CA ARG A 59 -15.98 -7.32 20.94
C ARG A 59 -16.46 -6.05 20.24
N ASN A 60 -15.61 -5.04 20.13
CA ASN A 60 -15.92 -3.80 19.43
C ASN A 60 -16.02 -4.01 17.91
N LYS A 61 -15.44 -5.09 17.38
CA LYS A 61 -15.64 -5.53 16.00
C LYS A 61 -17.06 -6.08 15.87
N LYS A 62 -18.01 -5.21 15.54
CA LYS A 62 -19.34 -5.64 15.09
C LYS A 62 -19.17 -6.32 13.73
N VAL A 63 -19.45 -7.62 13.67
CA VAL A 63 -19.57 -8.36 12.42
C VAL A 63 -21.05 -8.29 12.05
N GLY A 64 -21.43 -7.31 11.24
CA GLY A 64 -22.75 -7.26 10.60
C GLY A 64 -22.78 -8.13 9.34
N ASP A 65 -23.91 -8.17 8.64
CA ASP A 65 -24.01 -8.69 7.28
C ASP A 65 -23.27 -7.71 6.34
N VAL A 66 -21.95 -7.86 6.28
CA VAL A 66 -21.08 -7.06 5.43
C VAL A 66 -21.02 -7.69 4.03
N PRO A 67 -20.91 -6.87 2.96
CA PRO A 67 -20.61 -7.39 1.62
C PRO A 67 -19.32 -8.23 1.61
N PRO A 68 -19.03 -8.99 0.54
CA PRO A 68 -17.78 -9.74 0.42
C PRO A 68 -16.58 -8.88 0.83
N VAL A 69 -15.72 -9.44 1.67
CA VAL A 69 -14.65 -8.69 2.35
C VAL A 69 -13.69 -8.02 1.35
N TYR A 70 -13.59 -8.55 0.13
CA TYR A 70 -12.71 -8.07 -0.93
C TYR A 70 -13.49 -7.95 -2.26
N PRO A 71 -13.45 -6.78 -2.94
CA PRO A 71 -14.05 -6.64 -4.26
C PRO A 71 -13.19 -7.30 -5.35
N ASN A 72 -13.78 -7.61 -6.50
CA ASN A 72 -13.05 -8.10 -7.68
C ASN A 72 -12.21 -6.96 -8.26
N GLY A 73 -10.95 -7.23 -8.63
CA GLY A 73 -10.08 -6.22 -9.21
C GLY A 73 -8.60 -6.44 -9.01
N TRP A 74 -7.82 -5.45 -9.42
CA TRP A 74 -6.37 -5.40 -9.19
C TRP A 74 -6.03 -4.82 -7.82
N PHE A 75 -5.16 -5.50 -7.09
CA PHE A 75 -4.62 -5.04 -5.81
C PHE A 75 -3.10 -5.00 -5.87
N ALA A 76 -2.52 -3.86 -5.50
CA ALA A 76 -1.07 -3.73 -5.33
C ALA A 76 -0.64 -4.55 -4.10
N LEU A 77 0.31 -5.47 -4.30
CA LEU A 77 0.85 -6.31 -3.22
C LEU A 77 2.10 -5.69 -2.58
N CYS A 78 3.01 -5.20 -3.43
CA CYS A 78 4.27 -4.61 -3.00
C CYS A 78 4.83 -3.68 -4.09
N GLU A 79 5.83 -2.89 -3.73
CA GLU A 79 6.61 -2.18 -4.74
C GLU A 79 7.42 -3.20 -5.56
N SER A 80 7.56 -2.94 -6.85
CA SER A 80 8.37 -3.77 -7.76
C SER A 80 9.80 -3.93 -7.24
N ASP A 81 10.34 -2.87 -6.64
CA ASP A 81 11.67 -2.81 -6.06
C ASP A 81 11.81 -3.57 -4.74
N ASP A 82 10.73 -3.95 -4.06
CA ASP A 82 10.79 -4.79 -2.86
C ASP A 82 11.25 -6.21 -3.18
N VAL A 83 11.14 -6.64 -4.45
CA VAL A 83 11.49 -7.99 -4.91
C VAL A 83 12.57 -7.89 -5.99
N LYS A 84 13.84 -8.02 -5.59
CA LYS A 84 14.97 -8.02 -6.53
C LYS A 84 15.04 -9.31 -7.35
N ASN A 85 15.74 -9.29 -8.48
CA ASN A 85 15.95 -10.49 -9.30
C ASN A 85 16.48 -11.64 -8.44
N GLY A 86 15.92 -12.83 -8.61
CA GLY A 86 16.32 -14.01 -7.85
C GLY A 86 15.83 -14.04 -6.40
N HIS A 87 15.02 -13.07 -5.95
CA HIS A 87 14.50 -13.00 -4.59
C HIS A 87 13.00 -13.30 -4.53
N VAL A 88 12.55 -13.69 -3.33
CA VAL A 88 11.14 -13.92 -3.00
C VAL A 88 10.76 -13.11 -1.76
N LEU A 89 9.53 -12.64 -1.75
CA LEU A 89 8.85 -11.94 -0.67
C LEU A 89 7.57 -12.70 -0.31
N ALA A 90 7.37 -12.96 0.97
CA ALA A 90 6.09 -13.45 1.49
C ALA A 90 5.13 -12.27 1.68
N VAL A 91 3.92 -12.39 1.14
CA VAL A 91 2.89 -11.34 1.23
C VAL A 91 1.58 -11.94 1.73
N ASP A 92 1.00 -11.29 2.75
CA ASP A 92 -0.32 -11.60 3.29
C ASP A 92 -1.30 -10.52 2.82
N ALA A 93 -2.21 -10.88 1.93
CA ALA A 93 -3.21 -9.95 1.39
C ALA A 93 -4.48 -10.69 1.00
N LEU A 94 -5.63 -10.01 1.07
CA LEU A 94 -6.92 -10.55 0.61
C LEU A 94 -7.33 -11.87 1.29
N GLY A 95 -6.88 -12.07 2.53
CA GLY A 95 -7.11 -13.31 3.29
C GLY A 95 -6.26 -14.50 2.85
N GLU A 96 -5.31 -14.28 1.95
CA GLU A 96 -4.48 -15.29 1.31
C GLU A 96 -3.00 -15.07 1.66
N ASN A 97 -2.21 -16.14 1.59
CA ASN A 97 -0.75 -16.09 1.71
C ASN A 97 -0.13 -16.33 0.33
N MET A 98 0.75 -15.44 -0.10
CA MET A 98 1.36 -15.46 -1.43
C MET A 98 2.88 -15.44 -1.36
N ALA A 99 3.52 -16.05 -2.35
CA ALA A 99 4.94 -15.92 -2.64
C ALA A 99 5.11 -15.04 -3.89
N VAL A 100 5.53 -13.80 -3.70
CA VAL A 100 5.88 -12.87 -4.77
C VAL A 100 7.37 -13.03 -5.03
N PHE A 101 7.77 -13.47 -6.21
CA PHE A 101 9.18 -13.62 -6.55
C PHE A 101 9.50 -13.03 -7.91
N ARG A 102 10.77 -12.69 -8.10
CA ARG A 102 11.27 -12.23 -9.39
C ARG A 102 12.21 -13.28 -9.95
N THR A 103 11.91 -13.75 -11.16
CA THR A 103 12.78 -14.68 -11.87
C THR A 103 14.18 -14.07 -12.04
N GLU A 104 15.18 -14.90 -12.34
CA GLU A 104 16.53 -14.41 -12.61
C GLU A 104 16.56 -13.45 -13.81
N GLU A 105 15.68 -13.66 -14.80
CA GLU A 105 15.48 -12.77 -15.95
C GLU A 105 14.71 -11.48 -15.63
N GLY A 106 14.27 -11.30 -14.38
CA GLY A 106 13.64 -10.07 -13.92
C GLY A 106 12.12 -10.03 -14.03
N LYS A 107 11.45 -11.14 -14.37
CA LYS A 107 9.98 -11.19 -14.45
C LYS A 107 9.35 -11.39 -13.06
N ALA A 108 8.43 -10.52 -12.65
CA ALA A 108 7.66 -10.73 -11.43
C ALA A 108 6.61 -11.85 -11.60
N CYS A 109 6.48 -12.71 -10.59
CA CYS A 109 5.52 -13.80 -10.54
C CYS A 109 4.92 -13.91 -9.13
N VAL A 110 3.64 -14.26 -9.05
CA VAL A 110 2.96 -14.47 -7.78
C VAL A 110 2.29 -15.84 -7.77
N LEU A 111 2.65 -16.66 -6.79
CA LEU A 111 2.06 -17.98 -6.54
C LEU A 111 1.43 -18.02 -5.15
N ASP A 112 0.52 -18.96 -4.92
CA ASP A 112 0.12 -19.32 -3.55
C ASP A 112 1.35 -19.70 -2.71
N ALA A 113 1.32 -19.34 -1.43
CA ALA A 113 2.46 -19.55 -0.56
C ALA A 113 2.76 -21.03 -0.28
N TYR A 114 1.77 -21.91 -0.25
CA TYR A 114 1.95 -23.25 0.32
C TYR A 114 2.26 -24.30 -0.74
N CYS A 115 3.39 -24.99 -0.55
CA CYS A 115 3.79 -26.09 -1.39
C CYS A 115 2.79 -27.26 -1.30
N PRO A 116 2.27 -27.79 -2.42
CA PRO A 116 1.28 -28.87 -2.42
C PRO A 116 1.83 -30.23 -1.95
N HIS A 117 3.15 -30.33 -1.71
CA HIS A 117 3.76 -31.54 -1.17
C HIS A 117 3.39 -31.74 0.31
N LEU A 118 3.89 -30.88 1.19
CA LEU A 118 3.66 -30.97 2.65
C LEU A 118 3.44 -29.59 3.30
N GLY A 119 2.99 -28.59 2.54
CA GLY A 119 2.55 -27.30 3.08
C GLY A 119 3.65 -26.34 3.51
N ALA A 120 4.91 -26.54 3.08
CA ALA A 120 5.97 -25.56 3.33
C ALA A 120 5.67 -24.23 2.63
N HIS A 121 5.91 -23.12 3.32
CA HIS A 121 5.69 -21.77 2.78
C HIS A 121 6.83 -21.39 1.83
N LEU A 122 6.56 -21.32 0.53
CA LEU A 122 7.49 -20.99 -0.55
C LEU A 122 8.10 -19.59 -0.37
N GLY A 123 7.32 -18.62 0.10
CA GLY A 123 7.82 -17.27 0.40
C GLY A 123 8.73 -17.17 1.62
N ILE A 124 8.85 -18.21 2.45
CA ILE A 124 9.68 -18.20 3.68
C ILE A 124 10.79 -19.23 3.51
N GLY A 125 12.00 -18.75 3.19
CA GLY A 125 13.18 -19.60 2.98
C GLY A 125 13.25 -20.27 1.60
N GLY A 126 12.20 -20.17 0.77
CA GLY A 126 12.30 -20.55 -0.63
C GLY A 126 13.28 -19.66 -1.38
N ARG A 127 13.75 -20.15 -2.53
CA ARG A 127 14.70 -19.42 -3.38
C ARG A 127 14.29 -19.51 -4.83
N VAL A 128 14.68 -18.52 -5.62
CA VAL A 128 14.45 -18.55 -7.06
C VAL A 128 15.56 -19.35 -7.74
N VAL A 129 15.19 -20.15 -8.74
CA VAL A 129 16.08 -20.93 -9.60
C VAL A 129 15.57 -20.77 -11.03
N GLY A 130 16.24 -19.93 -11.82
CA GLY A 130 15.76 -19.52 -13.14
C GLY A 130 14.37 -18.89 -13.08
N ASP A 131 13.38 -19.52 -13.73
CA ASP A 131 11.97 -19.11 -13.73
C ASP A 131 11.11 -19.79 -12.66
N CYS A 132 11.72 -20.58 -11.78
CA CYS A 132 11.01 -21.35 -10.77
C CYS A 132 11.30 -20.82 -9.37
N ILE A 133 10.35 -21.04 -8.46
CA ILE A 133 10.60 -20.99 -7.03
C ILE A 133 10.86 -22.41 -6.51
N GLU A 134 11.97 -22.58 -5.80
CA GLU A 134 12.31 -23.82 -5.13
C GLU A 134 11.82 -23.81 -3.68
N CYS A 135 11.07 -24.86 -3.32
CA CYS A 135 10.56 -25.09 -2.00
C CYS A 135 11.71 -25.36 -1.00
N PRO A 136 11.73 -24.65 0.16
CA PRO A 136 12.81 -24.79 1.14
C PRO A 136 12.87 -26.18 1.81
N PHE A 137 11.78 -26.93 1.77
CA PHE A 137 11.70 -28.16 2.55
C PHE A 137 12.34 -29.35 1.80
N HIS A 138 12.01 -29.52 0.52
CA HIS A 138 12.41 -30.71 -0.24
C HIS A 138 12.95 -30.38 -1.64
N GLY A 139 13.14 -29.11 -1.97
CA GLY A 139 13.71 -28.69 -3.24
C GLY A 139 12.80 -28.82 -4.46
N TRP A 140 11.48 -29.02 -4.27
CA TRP A 140 10.54 -29.05 -5.40
C TRP A 140 10.49 -27.67 -6.04
N GLN A 141 10.61 -27.62 -7.37
CA GLN A 141 10.62 -26.38 -8.13
C GLN A 141 9.28 -26.17 -8.83
N PHE A 142 8.72 -24.96 -8.72
CA PHE A 142 7.44 -24.58 -9.32
C PHE A 142 7.64 -23.38 -10.24
N ASN A 143 7.19 -23.49 -11.49
CA ASN A 143 7.35 -22.45 -12.51
C ASN A 143 6.48 -21.21 -12.19
N GLY A 144 7.04 -20.01 -12.29
CA GLY A 144 6.29 -18.77 -12.00
C GLY A 144 5.18 -18.44 -13.00
N ASN A 145 5.29 -18.92 -14.25
CA ASN A 145 4.34 -18.59 -15.30
C ASN A 145 3.05 -19.41 -15.24
N ASP A 146 3.07 -20.64 -14.70
CA ASP A 146 1.87 -21.49 -14.62
C ASP A 146 1.75 -22.27 -13.30
N GLY A 147 2.73 -22.17 -12.41
CA GLY A 147 2.75 -22.84 -11.12
C GLY A 147 3.04 -24.34 -11.19
N LYS A 148 3.28 -24.93 -12.37
CA LYS A 148 3.56 -26.37 -12.49
C LYS A 148 4.86 -26.72 -11.79
N CYS A 149 4.89 -27.87 -11.14
CA CYS A 149 6.14 -28.45 -10.68
C CYS A 149 6.98 -28.88 -11.89
N THR A 150 8.20 -28.36 -11.98
CA THR A 150 9.14 -28.62 -13.08
C THR A 150 10.19 -29.63 -12.69
N SER A 151 10.54 -29.72 -11.40
CA SER A 151 11.61 -30.57 -10.91
C SER A 151 11.34 -31.07 -9.48
N ILE A 152 11.61 -32.36 -9.26
CA ILE A 152 11.67 -33.01 -7.94
C ILE A 152 13.08 -33.61 -7.84
N PRO A 153 14.05 -32.93 -7.19
CA PRO A 153 15.48 -33.22 -7.36
C PRO A 153 15.91 -34.66 -7.03
N TYR A 154 15.20 -35.32 -6.11
CA TYR A 154 15.50 -36.67 -5.65
C TYR A 154 14.69 -37.76 -6.37
N SER A 155 13.76 -37.40 -7.25
CA SER A 155 12.96 -38.36 -8.01
C SER A 155 13.58 -38.60 -9.38
N LYS A 156 13.75 -39.88 -9.74
CA LYS A 156 14.08 -40.29 -11.12
C LYS A 156 12.84 -40.49 -11.99
N GLY A 157 11.65 -40.41 -11.39
CA GLY A 157 10.37 -40.58 -12.07
C GLY A 157 9.85 -39.27 -12.67
N LYS A 158 8.77 -39.38 -13.45
CA LYS A 158 8.07 -38.21 -14.00
C LYS A 158 7.41 -37.41 -12.87
N VAL A 159 7.50 -36.09 -12.93
CA VAL A 159 6.76 -35.19 -12.04
C VAL A 159 5.24 -35.43 -12.22
N PRO A 160 4.46 -35.61 -11.13
CA PRO A 160 3.01 -35.78 -11.24
C PRO A 160 2.35 -34.61 -11.97
N SER A 161 1.44 -34.88 -12.91
CA SER A 161 0.80 -33.83 -13.72
C SER A 161 -0.05 -32.84 -12.92
N ASN A 162 -0.52 -33.26 -11.75
CA ASN A 162 -1.29 -32.46 -10.80
C ASN A 162 -0.41 -31.72 -9.77
N ALA A 163 0.91 -31.93 -9.75
CA ALA A 163 1.81 -31.19 -8.88
C ALA A 163 1.93 -29.74 -9.35
N ARG A 164 1.11 -28.86 -8.78
CA ARG A 164 1.00 -27.46 -9.16
C ARG A 164 0.68 -26.60 -7.95
N VAL A 165 1.29 -25.43 -7.88
CA VAL A 165 0.90 -24.33 -7.00
C VAL A 165 0.00 -23.39 -7.80
N LYS A 166 -1.03 -22.84 -7.19
CA LYS A 166 -1.87 -21.86 -7.86
C LYS A 166 -1.03 -20.63 -8.25
N LYS A 167 -1.19 -20.18 -9.50
CA LYS A 167 -0.67 -18.90 -9.99
C LYS A 167 -1.74 -17.83 -9.86
N TRP A 168 -1.33 -16.62 -9.45
CA TRP A 168 -2.18 -15.44 -9.50
C TRP A 168 -1.92 -14.66 -10.79
N PRO A 169 -2.96 -14.18 -11.51
CA PRO A 169 -2.74 -13.23 -12.59
C PRO A 169 -2.01 -12.02 -12.02
N THR A 170 -0.85 -11.72 -12.60
CA THR A 170 0.12 -10.75 -12.07
C THR A 170 0.34 -9.68 -13.13
N HIS A 171 0.32 -8.41 -12.72
CA HIS A 171 0.64 -7.29 -13.59
C HIS A 171 1.64 -6.37 -12.88
N GLU A 172 2.80 -6.17 -13.48
CA GLU A 172 3.82 -5.28 -12.96
C GLU A 172 3.82 -4.01 -13.80
N VAL A 173 3.44 -2.88 -13.17
CA VAL A 173 3.33 -1.59 -13.86
C VAL A 173 3.45 -0.46 -12.83
N ASN A 174 3.87 0.73 -13.28
CA ASN A 174 3.96 1.94 -12.44
C ASN A 174 4.78 1.77 -11.15
N GLY A 175 5.75 0.84 -11.12
CA GLY A 175 6.59 0.56 -9.96
C GLY A 175 5.98 -0.35 -8.90
N PHE A 176 4.86 -1.02 -9.19
CA PHE A 176 4.19 -1.94 -8.26
C PHE A 176 3.91 -3.30 -8.92
N ILE A 177 3.81 -4.34 -8.09
CA ILE A 177 3.35 -5.67 -8.50
C ILE A 177 1.91 -5.83 -8.03
N PHE A 178 1.00 -6.04 -8.97
CA PHE A 178 -0.42 -6.24 -8.73
C PHE A 178 -0.83 -7.69 -8.92
N VAL A 179 -1.86 -8.11 -8.19
CA VAL A 179 -2.60 -9.35 -8.46
C VAL A 179 -4.06 -9.08 -8.75
N TRP A 180 -4.63 -9.89 -9.63
CA TRP A 180 -6.07 -9.90 -9.88
C TRP A 180 -6.75 -10.81 -8.86
N TYR A 181 -7.74 -10.27 -8.17
CA TYR A 181 -8.60 -10.99 -7.26
C TYR A 181 -10.01 -11.09 -7.83
N HIS A 182 -10.61 -12.27 -7.65
CA HIS A 182 -12.01 -12.51 -7.95
C HIS A 182 -12.62 -13.35 -6.82
N ALA A 183 -13.80 -12.94 -6.33
CA ALA A 183 -14.50 -13.56 -5.22
C ALA A 183 -15.05 -14.95 -5.57
N GLU A 184 -15.41 -15.16 -6.85
CA GLU A 184 -15.84 -16.48 -7.32
C GLU A 184 -14.65 -17.44 -7.41
N SER A 185 -14.91 -18.71 -7.11
CA SER A 185 -13.90 -19.76 -7.04
C SER A 185 -13.36 -20.20 -8.40
N ASP A 186 -14.01 -19.82 -9.50
CA ASP A 186 -13.46 -20.00 -10.84
C ASP A 186 -12.36 -18.96 -11.10
N LYS A 187 -11.19 -19.30 -10.58
CA LYS A 187 -9.97 -18.48 -10.59
C LYS A 187 -9.27 -18.50 -11.95
N SER A 188 -9.93 -19.01 -13.01
CA SER A 188 -9.51 -18.90 -14.42
C SER A 188 -10.04 -17.64 -15.10
N LEU A 189 -10.85 -16.84 -14.40
CA LEU A 189 -11.32 -15.55 -14.88
C LEU A 189 -10.12 -14.61 -15.03
N GLU A 190 -9.69 -14.48 -16.28
CA GLU A 190 -8.69 -13.51 -16.71
C GLU A 190 -9.18 -12.09 -16.35
N PRO A 191 -8.25 -11.17 -16.04
CA PRO A 191 -8.60 -9.79 -15.73
C PRO A 191 -9.40 -9.14 -16.87
N GLU A 192 -10.54 -8.51 -16.54
CA GLU A 192 -11.40 -7.83 -17.52
C GLU A 192 -10.82 -6.49 -18.00
N TRP A 193 -9.92 -5.92 -17.20
CA TRP A 193 -9.22 -4.68 -17.47
C TRP A 193 -7.79 -4.77 -16.92
N THR A 194 -6.91 -3.87 -17.33
CA THR A 194 -5.53 -3.77 -16.84
C THR A 194 -5.29 -2.43 -16.21
N VAL A 195 -4.43 -2.37 -15.19
CA VAL A 195 -3.97 -1.09 -14.63
C VAL A 195 -3.24 -0.31 -15.74
N PRO A 196 -3.66 0.92 -16.07
CA PRO A 196 -3.03 1.69 -17.14
C PRO A 196 -1.60 2.07 -16.76
N GLU A 197 -0.68 1.97 -17.72
CA GLU A 197 0.66 2.52 -17.58
C GLU A 197 0.60 4.06 -17.60
N LEU A 198 1.34 4.70 -16.71
CA LEU A 198 1.46 6.15 -16.64
C LEU A 198 2.75 6.59 -17.31
N ASP A 199 2.64 7.31 -18.43
CA ASP A 199 3.76 7.81 -19.23
C ASP A 199 4.75 8.64 -18.40
N GLU A 200 4.25 9.42 -17.44
CA GLU A 200 5.07 10.22 -16.53
C GLU A 200 6.05 9.35 -15.73
N ILE A 201 5.61 8.16 -15.31
CA ILE A 201 6.41 7.22 -14.52
C ILE A 201 7.35 6.45 -15.45
N SER A 202 6.83 5.87 -16.54
CA SER A 202 7.62 5.05 -17.47
C SER A 202 8.71 5.86 -18.18
N SER A 203 8.45 7.13 -18.51
CA SER A 203 9.45 8.06 -19.07
C SER A 203 10.44 8.61 -18.03
N GLY A 204 10.25 8.34 -16.74
CA GLY A 204 11.08 8.85 -15.65
C GLY A 204 10.90 10.35 -15.37
N ARG A 205 9.86 10.98 -15.93
CA ARG A 205 9.48 12.38 -15.70
C ARG A 205 9.04 12.58 -14.24
N TRP A 206 8.31 11.61 -13.71
CA TRP A 206 8.01 11.49 -12.29
C TRP A 206 8.97 10.51 -11.64
N ARG A 207 9.45 10.87 -10.45
CA ARG A 207 10.33 10.03 -9.65
C ARG A 207 9.64 9.69 -8.35
N TYR A 208 9.82 8.46 -7.90
CA TYR A 208 9.37 8.04 -6.59
C TYR A 208 10.02 8.88 -5.49
N ARG A 209 9.20 9.52 -4.66
CA ARG A 209 9.63 10.39 -3.53
C ARG A 209 9.29 9.80 -2.17
N GLY A 210 8.83 8.56 -2.12
CA GLY A 210 8.44 7.86 -0.92
C GLY A 210 6.97 7.52 -0.87
N ARG A 211 6.57 6.80 0.17
CA ARG A 211 5.19 6.41 0.43
C ARG A 211 4.73 6.75 1.83
N THR A 212 3.42 6.89 1.99
CA THR A 212 2.80 6.88 3.30
C THR A 212 1.90 5.65 3.41
N GLU A 213 2.11 4.85 4.44
CA GLU A 213 1.44 3.58 4.64
C GLU A 213 0.83 3.53 6.05
N TYR A 214 -0.42 3.12 6.16
CA TYR A 214 -1.12 2.98 7.43
C TYR A 214 -1.80 1.63 7.49
N LYS A 215 -1.47 0.84 8.50
CA LYS A 215 -2.23 -0.38 8.82
C LYS A 215 -3.43 0.01 9.68
N VAL A 216 -4.62 -0.20 9.15
CA VAL A 216 -5.89 0.13 9.81
C VAL A 216 -6.74 -1.15 9.96
N ASN A 217 -7.58 -1.19 10.99
CA ASN A 217 -8.49 -2.33 11.23
C ASN A 217 -9.94 -1.89 10.97
N VAL A 218 -10.26 -1.73 9.70
CA VAL A 218 -11.59 -1.35 9.18
C VAL A 218 -11.91 -2.18 7.94
N HIS A 219 -13.17 -2.17 7.50
CA HIS A 219 -13.54 -2.78 6.22
C HIS A 219 -12.92 -1.97 5.07
N ILE A 220 -12.49 -2.63 3.98
CA ILE A 220 -11.81 -1.96 2.87
C ILE A 220 -12.67 -0.86 2.21
N GLN A 221 -13.99 -1.00 2.28
CA GLN A 221 -14.98 -0.03 1.78
C GLN A 221 -14.93 1.32 2.50
N GLU A 222 -14.52 1.37 3.77
CA GLU A 222 -14.54 2.62 4.56
C GLU A 222 -13.58 3.68 4.00
N ILE A 223 -12.49 3.25 3.35
CA ILE A 223 -11.50 4.16 2.76
C ILE A 223 -12.06 4.91 1.53
N PRO A 224 -12.62 4.24 0.50
CA PRO A 224 -13.17 4.92 -0.67
C PRO A 224 -14.43 5.75 -0.38
N GLU A 225 -15.17 5.50 0.71
CA GLU A 225 -16.33 6.33 1.10
C GLU A 225 -15.97 7.81 1.31
N ASN A 226 -14.72 8.11 1.67
CA ASN A 226 -14.19 9.49 1.75
C ASN A 226 -14.30 10.25 0.42
N GLY A 227 -14.34 9.55 -0.72
CA GLY A 227 -14.40 10.18 -2.04
C GLY A 227 -15.70 10.95 -2.29
N ALA A 228 -16.81 10.53 -1.67
CA ALA A 228 -18.11 11.19 -1.80
C ALA A 228 -18.36 12.25 -0.73
N ASP A 229 -17.69 12.16 0.42
CA ASP A 229 -17.83 13.11 1.52
C ASP A 229 -16.98 14.36 1.28
N VAL A 230 -17.49 15.35 0.55
CA VAL A 230 -16.78 16.61 0.36
C VAL A 230 -16.58 17.38 1.68
N ALA A 231 -17.49 17.22 2.65
CA ALA A 231 -17.50 18.03 3.87
C ALA A 231 -16.28 17.73 4.77
N HIS A 232 -15.78 16.50 4.78
CA HIS A 232 -14.61 16.15 5.61
C HIS A 232 -13.36 16.97 5.25
N LEU A 233 -13.24 17.48 4.02
CA LEU A 233 -12.09 18.30 3.61
C LEU A 233 -11.94 19.56 4.47
N ALA A 234 -13.05 20.24 4.79
CA ALA A 234 -13.02 21.44 5.61
C ALA A 234 -12.59 21.17 7.07
N TYR A 235 -12.93 20.00 7.59
CA TYR A 235 -12.68 19.66 9.00
C TYR A 235 -11.37 18.91 9.23
N LEU A 236 -11.03 17.96 8.34
CA LEU A 236 -9.87 17.09 8.48
C LEU A 236 -8.63 17.64 7.78
N HIS A 237 -8.81 18.38 6.68
CA HIS A 237 -7.72 18.94 5.86
C HIS A 237 -7.56 20.46 6.02
N GLY A 238 -8.16 21.05 7.06
CA GLY A 238 -8.05 22.47 7.38
C GLY A 238 -6.62 22.93 7.75
N PRO A 239 -5.84 22.18 8.55
CA PRO A 239 -4.44 22.52 8.83
C PRO A 239 -3.56 22.47 7.55
N SER A 240 -2.43 23.18 7.55
CA SER A 240 -1.51 23.16 6.41
C SER A 240 -1.03 21.74 6.07
N ILE A 241 -1.02 21.40 4.78
CA ILE A 241 -0.53 20.13 4.21
C ILE A 241 0.89 19.79 4.66
N LEU A 242 1.69 20.80 5.02
CA LEU A 242 3.05 20.64 5.54
C LEU A 242 3.12 20.01 6.93
N PHE A 243 2.05 20.14 7.73
CA PHE A 243 2.00 19.62 9.11
C PHE A 243 1.21 18.31 9.21
N GLY A 244 0.47 17.97 8.15
CA GLY A 244 -0.42 16.82 8.12
C GLY A 244 -1.60 16.96 9.08
N SER A 245 -2.49 15.97 9.02
CA SER A 245 -3.70 15.92 9.85
C SER A 245 -3.55 14.86 10.93
N ASP A 246 -3.03 15.23 12.11
CA ASP A 246 -3.08 14.36 13.29
C ASP A 246 -4.29 14.74 14.13
N LEU A 247 -5.35 13.92 14.10
CA LEU A 247 -6.58 14.18 14.87
C LEU A 247 -6.37 14.30 16.38
N THR A 248 -5.25 13.80 16.92
CA THR A 248 -4.89 13.99 18.33
C THR A 248 -4.28 15.36 18.61
N ALA A 249 -3.91 16.10 17.56
CA ALA A 249 -3.31 17.43 17.59
C ALA A 249 -4.12 18.49 16.82
N ILE A 250 -5.18 18.11 16.08
CA ILE A 250 -6.13 19.03 15.45
C ILE A 250 -7.01 19.61 16.56
N THR A 251 -6.72 20.85 16.95
CA THR A 251 -7.61 21.63 17.80
C THR A 251 -8.80 22.12 16.97
N ARG A 252 -10.03 21.85 17.41
CA ARG A 252 -11.23 22.49 16.85
C ARG A 252 -11.19 23.98 17.20
N ASP A 253 -11.88 24.81 16.43
CA ASP A 253 -11.87 26.29 16.57
C ASP A 253 -12.11 26.84 17.99
N ASP A 254 -12.75 26.08 18.90
CA ASP A 254 -12.92 26.47 20.30
C ASP A 254 -11.62 26.40 21.14
N ASP A 255 -10.59 25.71 20.67
CA ASP A 255 -9.29 25.56 21.33
C ASP A 255 -8.21 26.53 20.81
N ARG A 256 -8.60 27.61 20.12
CA ARG A 256 -7.71 28.71 19.64
C ARG A 256 -6.76 29.31 20.68
N LYS A 257 -6.89 28.94 21.96
CA LYS A 257 -6.05 29.39 23.07
C LYS A 257 -4.85 28.49 23.40
N THR A 258 -4.69 27.32 22.77
CA THR A 258 -3.62 26.36 23.15
C THR A 258 -2.47 26.25 22.12
N LYS A 259 -1.54 27.22 22.22
CA LYS A 259 -0.07 27.07 22.18
C LYS A 259 0.61 26.21 21.10
N THR A 260 0.27 26.33 19.82
CA THR A 260 1.22 25.94 18.75
C THR A 260 1.24 26.95 17.60
N TRP A 261 2.36 26.98 16.86
CA TRP A 261 2.59 27.75 15.63
C TRP A 261 1.78 27.22 14.43
N ALA A 262 0.85 26.29 14.66
CA ALA A 262 0.01 25.66 13.66
C ALA A 262 -0.93 26.59 12.86
N PRO A 263 -1.40 27.78 13.33
CA PRO A 263 -2.48 28.48 12.63
C PRO A 263 -1.99 29.55 11.64
N LEU A 264 -0.77 29.48 11.11
CA LEU A 264 -0.32 30.49 10.12
C LEU A 264 -0.91 30.26 8.72
N LEU A 265 -1.26 29.02 8.37
CA LEU A 265 -1.77 28.64 7.04
C LEU A 265 -2.91 27.65 7.17
N HIS A 266 -4.04 27.98 6.54
CA HIS A 266 -5.24 27.14 6.49
C HIS A 266 -5.64 26.87 5.03
N HIS A 267 -6.16 25.68 4.77
CA HIS A 267 -6.73 25.34 3.47
C HIS A 267 -8.25 25.53 3.48
N HIS A 268 -8.74 26.33 2.54
CA HIS A 268 -10.14 26.42 2.20
C HIS A 268 -10.40 25.56 0.96
N TRP A 269 -11.38 24.67 1.06
CA TRP A 269 -11.72 23.73 -0.01
C TRP A 269 -13.06 24.14 -0.63
N GLU A 270 -13.05 24.44 -1.93
CA GLU A 270 -14.24 24.74 -2.71
C GLU A 270 -14.49 23.62 -3.71
N VAL A 271 -15.71 23.11 -3.73
CA VAL A 271 -16.14 22.11 -4.70
C VAL A 271 -17.01 22.76 -5.75
N GLY A 272 -16.55 22.65 -7.00
CA GLY A 272 -17.29 23.07 -8.18
C GLY A 272 -17.63 21.87 -9.06
N TRP A 273 -18.88 21.78 -9.50
CA TRP A 273 -19.29 20.80 -10.48
C TRP A 273 -19.31 21.45 -11.86
N LYS A 274 -18.53 20.92 -12.82
CA LYS A 274 -18.63 21.29 -14.23
C LYS A 274 -19.11 20.06 -15.00
N GLY A 275 -20.32 20.14 -15.55
CA GLY A 275 -20.82 19.11 -16.47
C GLY A 275 -20.06 19.15 -17.81
N PRO A 276 -20.19 18.10 -18.64
CA PRO A 276 -19.66 18.13 -20.00
C PRO A 276 -20.19 19.34 -20.76
N GLU A 277 -19.42 19.87 -21.71
CA GLU A 277 -19.85 21.02 -22.50
C GLU A 277 -20.94 20.59 -23.50
N PRO A 278 -21.99 21.42 -23.73
CA PRO A 278 -23.04 21.11 -24.69
C PRO A 278 -22.47 20.75 -26.07
N GLY A 279 -22.66 19.49 -26.50
CA GLY A 279 -22.18 18.99 -27.79
C GLY A 279 -20.79 18.34 -27.78
N SER A 280 -20.14 18.17 -26.62
CA SER A 280 -18.94 17.31 -26.53
C SER A 280 -19.31 15.83 -26.74
N PRO A 281 -18.34 14.96 -27.11
CA PRO A 281 -18.59 13.52 -27.27
C PRO A 281 -19.21 12.86 -26.03
N ASP A 282 -18.93 13.43 -24.86
CA ASP A 282 -19.32 12.96 -23.53
C ASP A 282 -20.62 13.62 -23.04
N TRP A 283 -21.25 14.49 -23.84
CA TRP A 283 -22.46 15.24 -23.47
C TRP A 283 -23.67 14.35 -23.11
N HIS A 284 -23.78 13.19 -23.76
CA HIS A 284 -24.81 12.19 -23.48
C HIS A 284 -24.36 11.09 -22.52
N ASP A 285 -23.09 11.10 -22.11
CA ASP A 285 -22.58 10.19 -21.09
C ASP A 285 -22.93 10.74 -19.70
N HIS A 286 -23.97 10.19 -19.09
CA HIS A 286 -24.36 10.55 -17.73
C HIS A 286 -23.32 10.14 -16.66
N GLN A 287 -22.29 9.37 -17.04
CA GLN A 287 -21.33 8.76 -16.12
C GLN A 287 -20.07 9.60 -15.86
N THR A 288 -19.68 10.50 -16.77
CA THR A 288 -18.48 11.34 -16.61
C THR A 288 -18.82 12.72 -16.04
N ARG A 289 -19.17 12.75 -14.75
CA ARG A 289 -19.28 14.00 -13.96
C ARG A 289 -18.00 14.21 -13.18
N PHE A 290 -17.13 15.11 -13.64
CA PHE A 290 -15.93 15.46 -12.90
C PHE A 290 -16.25 16.55 -11.85
N ALA A 291 -16.13 16.20 -10.58
CA ALA A 291 -16.04 17.18 -9.52
C ALA A 291 -14.67 17.87 -9.62
N SER A 292 -14.65 19.18 -9.81
CA SER A 292 -13.42 19.96 -9.66
C SER A 292 -13.28 20.37 -8.19
N LEU A 293 -12.18 19.96 -7.57
CA LEU A 293 -11.83 20.37 -6.22
C LEU A 293 -10.78 21.48 -6.31
N ARG A 294 -11.09 22.67 -5.77
CA ARG A 294 -10.13 23.77 -5.66
C ARG A 294 -9.70 23.92 -4.21
N MET A 295 -8.39 24.01 -4.02
CA MET A 295 -7.77 24.26 -2.72
C MET A 295 -7.17 25.67 -2.73
N HIS A 296 -7.58 26.50 -1.77
CA HIS A 296 -7.03 27.83 -1.55
C HIS A 296 -6.32 27.87 -0.20
N THR A 297 -5.02 28.14 -0.18
CA THR A 297 -4.29 28.36 1.07
C THR A 297 -4.44 29.82 1.48
N VAL A 298 -5.01 30.07 2.65
CA VAL A 298 -5.19 31.41 3.23
C VAL A 298 -4.29 31.58 4.44
N HIS A 299 -3.70 32.77 4.57
CA HIS A 299 -3.01 33.17 5.80
C HIS A 299 -4.06 33.59 6.83
N SER A 300 -3.84 33.26 8.11
CA SER A 300 -4.70 33.83 9.16
C SER A 300 -4.40 35.32 9.28
N ASP A 301 -5.27 36.15 8.72
CA ASP A 301 -5.27 37.57 9.03
C ASP A 301 -5.78 37.71 10.46
N GLY A 302 -4.88 38.00 11.39
CA GLY A 302 -5.22 38.19 12.79
C GLY A 302 -6.36 39.19 12.94
N ARG A 303 -7.55 38.69 13.32
CA ARG A 303 -8.62 39.43 13.96
C ARG A 303 -9.04 38.68 15.21
#